data_AF-A0A7L7VWP0-F1
#
_entry.id   AF-A0A7L7VWP0-F1
#
_cell.length_a   1.000
_cell.length_b   1.000
_cell.length_c   1.000
_cell.angle_alpha   90.00
_cell.angle_beta   90.00
_cell.angle_gamma   90.00
#
_symmetry.space_group_name_H-M   'P 1'
#
loop_
_entity.id
_entity.type
_entity.pdbx_description
1 polymer ?
#
loop_
_entity_poly.entity_id
_entity_poly.type
_entity_poly.pdbx_seq_one_letter_code
_entity_poly.pdbx_strand_id
1 'polypeptide(L)'
;MGEVWIRTINNSLVRADRVTEIASTRASLHDDQGYALKVIVDGKAHVIIDDGGLPGSFTERQDYARHLEDALLVAIDEAHQSGASVVVCFEPESERWVMAAAAELTGQIPAVG
;
A
#
# COMPACT_ATOMS: atom_id res chain seq x y z
N MET A 1 -12.06 4.70 -17.39
CA MET A 1 -11.51 3.86 -16.31
C MET A 1 -11.25 4.78 -15.15
N GLY A 2 -11.70 4.42 -13.95
CA GLY A 2 -11.47 5.20 -12.74
C GLY A 2 -9.99 5.20 -12.35
N GLU A 3 -9.58 6.22 -11.61
CA GLU A 3 -8.18 6.37 -11.20
C GLU A 3 -7.92 5.55 -9.93
N VAL A 4 -6.88 4.72 -9.96
CA VAL A 4 -6.44 3.94 -8.79
C VAL A 4 -5.24 4.63 -8.15
N TRP A 5 -5.34 4.87 -6.85
CA TRP A 5 -4.31 5.49 -6.04
C TRP A 5 -3.88 4.55 -4.93
N ILE A 6 -2.62 4.62 -4.53
CA ILE A 6 -2.06 3.90 -3.40
C ILE A 6 -1.72 4.92 -2.32
N ARG A 7 -2.26 4.73 -1.12
CA ARG A 7 -1.93 5.57 0.04
C ARG A 7 -0.62 5.12 0.67
N THR A 8 0.27 6.07 0.85
CA THR A 8 1.57 5.88 1.52
C THR A 8 1.47 6.11 3.02
N ILE A 9 2.48 5.70 3.78
CA ILE A 9 2.50 5.88 5.25
C ILE A 9 2.45 7.35 5.69
N ASN A 10 2.88 8.27 4.83
CA ASN A 10 2.84 9.71 5.10
C ASN A 10 1.53 10.37 4.61
N ASN A 11 0.51 9.57 4.29
CA ASN A 11 -0.77 9.99 3.73
C ASN A 11 -0.72 10.65 2.35
N SER A 12 0.40 10.56 1.63
CA SER A 12 0.44 10.93 0.22
C SER A 12 -0.21 9.87 -0.67
N LEU A 13 -0.69 10.28 -1.84
CA LEU A 13 -1.28 9.40 -2.84
C LEU A 13 -0.33 9.23 -4.02
N VAL A 14 -0.12 7.97 -4.42
CA VAL A 14 0.66 7.58 -5.60
C VAL A 14 -0.28 6.96 -6.61
N ARG A 15 -0.22 7.37 -7.88
CA ARG A 15 -1.05 6.71 -8.91
C ARG A 15 -0.53 5.32 -9.21
N ALA A 16 -1.41 4.32 -9.18
CA ALA A 16 -1.03 2.93 -9.45
C ALA A 16 -0.50 2.74 -10.88
N ASP A 17 -1.01 3.49 -11.86
CA ASP A 17 -0.58 3.45 -13.27
C ASP A 17 0.85 3.99 -13.50
N ARG A 18 1.42 4.69 -12.52
CA ARG A 18 2.80 5.17 -12.55
C ARG A 18 3.78 4.29 -11.77
N VAL A 19 3.28 3.27 -11.06
CA VAL A 19 4.12 2.34 -10.32
C VAL A 19 4.87 1.47 -11.30
N THR A 20 6.20 1.54 -11.25
CA THR A 20 7.08 0.72 -12.10
C THR A 20 7.53 -0.55 -11.38
N GLU A 21 7.57 -0.53 -10.06
CA GLU A 21 8.04 -1.64 -9.23
C GLU A 21 7.40 -1.56 -7.84
N ILE A 22 7.08 -2.73 -7.29
CA ILE A 22 6.75 -2.92 -5.87
C ILE A 22 7.91 -3.70 -5.28
N ALA A 23 8.47 -3.21 -4.19
CA ALA A 23 9.63 -3.81 -3.59
C ALA A 23 9.51 -3.79 -2.07
N SER A 24 9.88 -4.89 -1.43
CA SER A 24 10.21 -4.94 -0.02
C SER A 24 11.71 -4.75 0.15
N THR A 25 12.09 -3.92 1.12
CA THR A 25 13.48 -3.81 1.56
C THR A 25 13.58 -4.12 3.04
N ARG A 26 14.79 -4.56 3.46
CA ARG A 26 15.20 -4.43 4.86
C ARG A 26 14.91 -2.99 5.26
N ALA A 27 14.14 -2.78 6.33
CA ALA A 27 13.80 -1.45 6.78
C ALA A 27 15.11 -0.67 6.95
N SER A 28 15.32 0.38 6.15
CA SER A 28 16.57 1.16 6.13
C SER A 28 16.87 1.87 7.46
N LEU A 29 16.02 1.69 8.48
CA LEU A 29 16.12 2.25 9.82
C LEU A 29 16.38 1.20 10.91
N HIS A 30 16.15 -0.09 10.63
CA HIS A 30 16.25 -1.17 11.62
C HIS A 30 16.94 -2.37 10.98
N ASP A 31 18.25 -2.28 10.78
CA ASP A 31 19.07 -3.25 10.02
C ASP A 31 19.01 -4.71 10.53
N ASP A 32 18.35 -4.98 11.66
CA ASP A 32 18.13 -6.33 12.20
C ASP A 32 16.65 -6.72 12.43
N GLN A 33 15.69 -5.82 12.29
CA GLN A 33 14.29 -6.05 12.68
C GLN A 33 13.30 -5.49 11.65
N GLY A 34 12.28 -6.30 11.31
CA GLY A 34 11.18 -5.85 10.45
C GLY A 34 11.43 -5.84 8.93
N TYR A 35 10.51 -5.19 8.21
CA TYR A 35 10.54 -4.95 6.76
C TYR A 35 9.83 -3.64 6.41
N ALA A 36 10.17 -3.07 5.26
CA ALA A 36 9.43 -1.96 4.68
C ALA A 36 8.98 -2.33 3.27
N LEU A 37 7.71 -2.06 2.96
CA LEU A 37 7.16 -2.20 1.63
C LEU A 37 7.05 -0.83 0.97
N LYS A 38 7.47 -0.73 -0.29
CA LYS A 38 7.45 0.50 -1.08
C LYS A 38 6.98 0.25 -2.50
N VAL A 39 6.35 1.27 -3.07
CA VAL A 39 6.16 1.39 -4.52
C VAL A 39 7.20 2.36 -5.09
N ILE A 40 7.67 2.09 -6.30
CA ILE A 40 8.63 2.95 -7.00
C ILE A 40 7.91 3.64 -8.16
N VAL A 41 8.02 4.97 -8.21
CA VAL A 41 7.48 5.82 -9.28
C VAL A 41 8.56 6.76 -9.76
N ASP A 42 8.83 6.76 -11.06
CA ASP A 42 9.84 7.62 -11.68
C ASP A 42 11.21 7.53 -10.95
N GLY A 43 11.58 6.33 -10.50
CA GLY A 43 12.81 6.07 -9.74
C GLY A 43 12.80 6.54 -8.27
N LYS A 44 11.67 7.05 -7.76
CA LYS A 44 11.49 7.42 -6.36
C LYS A 44 10.71 6.35 -5.60
N ALA A 45 11.27 5.94 -4.46
CA ALA A 45 10.61 5.04 -3.52
C ALA A 45 9.59 5.78 -2.65
N HIS A 46 8.38 5.22 -2.57
CA HIS A 46 7.30 5.67 -1.70
C HIS A 46 6.93 4.54 -0.74
N VAL A 47 7.17 4.73 0.55
CA VAL A 47 6.90 3.72 1.58
C VAL A 47 5.39 3.62 1.83
N ILE A 48 4.86 2.41 1.78
CA ILE A 48 3.43 2.11 1.96
C ILE A 48 3.17 1.24 3.19
N ILE A 49 4.19 0.49 3.64
CA ILE A 49 4.22 -0.20 4.94
C ILE A 49 5.61 -0.01 5.53
N ASP A 50 5.68 0.32 6.81
CA ASP A 50 6.92 0.29 7.59
C ASP A 50 6.65 -0.48 8.87
N ASP A 51 7.13 -1.72 8.92
CA ASP A 51 6.99 -2.59 10.08
C ASP A 51 8.37 -2.99 10.58
N GLY A 52 8.99 -2.08 11.33
CA GLY A 52 10.26 -2.31 12.01
C GLY A 52 10.17 -3.26 13.20
N GLY A 53 8.95 -3.63 13.63
CA GLY A 53 8.71 -4.39 14.86
C GLY A 53 8.35 -5.87 14.64
N LEU A 54 8.12 -6.30 13.38
CA LEU A 54 7.62 -7.65 13.10
C LEU A 54 8.54 -8.74 13.68
N PRO A 55 8.08 -9.51 14.69
CA PRO A 55 8.85 -10.60 15.24
C PRO A 55 8.89 -11.78 14.25
N GLY A 56 9.97 -12.56 14.29
CA GLY A 56 10.12 -13.76 13.45
C GLY A 56 11.51 -13.91 12.84
N SER A 57 11.76 -15.06 12.23
CA SER A 57 12.96 -15.30 11.44
C SER A 57 12.99 -14.42 10.18
N PHE A 58 14.16 -14.32 9.56
CA PHE A 58 14.31 -13.58 8.31
C PHE A 58 13.42 -14.13 7.18
N THR A 59 13.36 -15.46 7.04
CA THR A 59 12.58 -16.14 6.01
C THR A 59 11.09 -15.86 6.17
N GLU A 60 10.56 -15.97 7.39
CA GLU A 60 9.15 -15.69 7.68
C GLU A 60 8.79 -14.23 7.33
N ARG A 61 9.64 -13.28 7.68
CA ARG A 61 9.45 -11.86 7.33
C ARG A 61 9.47 -11.64 5.82
N GLN A 62 10.35 -12.33 5.09
CA GLN A 62 10.43 -12.23 3.63
C GLN A 62 9.27 -12.91 2.92
N ASP A 63 8.80 -14.06 3.40
CA ASP A 63 7.58 -14.72 2.92
C ASP A 63 6.37 -13.81 3.13
N TYR A 64 6.25 -13.21 4.31
CA TYR A 64 5.17 -12.29 4.64
C TYR A 64 5.17 -11.03 3.77
N ALA A 65 6.34 -10.40 3.59
CA ALA A 65 6.47 -9.23 2.72
C ALA A 65 6.05 -9.54 1.27
N ARG A 66 6.46 -10.69 0.73
CA ARG A 66 6.03 -11.14 -0.61
C ARG A 66 4.52 -11.40 -0.68
N HIS A 67 3.94 -11.97 0.36
CA HIS A 67 2.49 -12.15 0.42
C HIS A 67 1.74 -10.80 0.34
N LEU A 68 2.26 -9.77 1.01
CA LEU A 68 1.69 -8.43 0.95
C LEU A 68 1.90 -7.74 -0.41
N GLU A 69 3.04 -7.98 -1.06
CA GLU A 69 3.30 -7.55 -2.45
C GLU A 69 2.25 -8.14 -3.41
N ASP A 70 2.06 -9.46 -3.37
CA ASP A 70 1.11 -10.17 -4.20
C ASP A 70 -0.33 -9.70 -3.92
N ALA A 71 -0.69 -9.53 -2.65
CA ALA A 71 -2.01 -9.04 -2.26
C ALA A 71 -2.25 -7.59 -2.72
N LEU A 72 -1.21 -6.74 -2.75
CA LEU A 72 -1.32 -5.38 -3.27
C LEU A 72 -1.61 -5.39 -4.76
N LEU A 73 -0.93 -6.24 -5.53
CA LEU A 73 -1.18 -6.40 -6.97
C LEU A 73 -2.64 -6.80 -7.22
N VAL A 74 -3.16 -7.77 -6.47
CA VAL A 74 -4.58 -8.18 -6.55
C VAL A 74 -5.51 -7.01 -6.25
N ALA A 75 -5.26 -6.25 -5.17
CA ALA A 75 -6.09 -5.11 -4.81
C ALA A 75 -6.08 -4.00 -5.88
N ILE A 76 -4.93 -3.76 -6.53
CA ILE A 76 -4.82 -2.81 -7.64
C ILE A 76 -5.62 -3.30 -8.86
N ASP A 77 -5.53 -4.59 -9.19
CA ASP A 77 -6.26 -5.17 -10.31
C ASP A 77 -7.78 -5.15 -10.09
N GLU A 78 -8.24 -5.45 -8.86
CA GLU A 78 -9.64 -5.31 -8.47
C GLU A 78 -10.11 -3.85 -8.55
N ALA A 79 -9.31 -2.91 -8.04
CA ALA A 79 -9.60 -1.48 -8.11
C ALA A 79 -9.72 -1.00 -9.56
N HIS A 80 -8.84 -1.46 -10.46
CA HIS A 80 -8.94 -1.13 -11.89
C HIS A 80 -10.22 -1.67 -12.54
N GLN A 81 -10.66 -2.87 -12.15
CA GLN A 81 -11.89 -3.49 -12.65
C GLN A 81 -13.16 -2.79 -12.17
N SER A 82 -13.11 -2.12 -11.01
CA SER A 82 -14.27 -1.41 -10.43
C SER A 82 -14.79 -0.26 -11.31
N GLY A 83 -13.94 0.33 -12.16
CA GLY A 83 -14.26 1.47 -13.00
C GLY A 83 -14.47 2.80 -12.25
N ALA A 84 -14.48 2.79 -10.90
CA ALA A 84 -14.56 3.97 -10.04
C ALA A 84 -13.17 4.48 -9.66
N SER A 85 -13.06 5.73 -9.20
CA SER A 85 -11.80 6.22 -8.62
C SER A 85 -11.67 5.74 -7.18
N VAL A 86 -10.60 4.97 -6.91
CA VAL A 86 -10.40 4.21 -5.67
C VAL A 86 -9.02 4.47 -5.11
N VAL A 87 -8.92 4.39 -3.78
CA VAL A 87 -7.65 4.43 -3.06
C VAL A 87 -7.46 3.10 -2.36
N VAL A 88 -6.35 2.44 -2.68
CA VAL A 88 -5.85 1.25 -2.01
C VAL A 88 -4.96 1.70 -0.84
N CYS A 89 -5.23 1.22 0.36
CA CYS A 89 -4.39 1.48 1.53
C CYS A 89 -4.23 0.23 2.40
N PHE A 90 -3.13 0.15 3.12
CA PHE A 90 -2.90 -0.93 4.08
C PHE A 90 -3.56 -0.59 5.42
N GLU A 91 -4.32 -1.52 5.99
CA GLU A 91 -4.89 -1.43 7.34
C GLU A 91 -4.05 -2.31 8.28
N PRO A 92 -3.21 -1.72 9.16
CA PRO A 92 -2.32 -2.49 10.03
C PRO A 92 -3.06 -3.36 11.04
N GLU A 93 -4.26 -2.97 11.47
CA GLU A 93 -5.05 -3.71 12.46
C GLU A 93 -5.58 -5.04 11.91
N SER A 94 -5.94 -5.06 10.62
CA SER A 94 -6.45 -6.25 9.92
C SER A 94 -5.39 -6.93 9.06
N GLU A 95 -4.20 -6.35 8.96
CA GLU A 95 -3.10 -6.78 8.10
C GLU A 95 -3.51 -6.99 6.63
N ARG A 96 -4.31 -6.07 6.08
CA ARG A 96 -4.93 -6.22 4.75
C ARG A 96 -4.91 -4.93 3.93
N TRP A 97 -4.93 -5.11 2.62
CA TRP A 97 -5.24 -4.03 1.69
C TRP A 97 -6.75 -3.80 1.65
N VAL A 98 -7.14 -2.54 1.82
CA VAL A 98 -8.52 -2.10 1.74
C VAL A 98 -8.67 -1.07 0.62
N MET A 99 -9.85 -1.05 0.00
CA MET A 99 -10.21 -0.10 -1.05
C MET A 99 -11.27 0.86 -0.52
N ALA A 100 -11.01 2.15 -0.63
CA ALA A 100 -11.97 3.21 -0.32
C ALA A 100 -12.23 4.06 -1.55
N ALA A 101 -13.43 4.60 -1.70
CA ALA A 101 -13.69 5.51 -2.81
C ALA A 101 -12.85 6.78 -2.64
N ALA A 102 -12.26 7.29 -3.72
CA ALA A 102 -11.44 8.50 -3.65
C ALA A 102 -12.22 9.70 -3.09
N ALA A 103 -13.54 9.75 -3.35
CA ALA A 103 -14.45 10.75 -2.81
C ALA A 103 -14.53 10.73 -1.27
N GLU A 104 -14.52 9.53 -0.66
CA GLU A 104 -14.60 9.34 0.79
C GLU A 104 -13.35 9.84 1.52
N LEU A 105 -12.21 9.91 0.81
CA LEU A 105 -10.95 10.40 1.35
C LEU A 105 -10.74 11.91 1.15
N THR A 106 -11.54 12.54 0.29
CA THR A 106 -11.51 14.00 0.01
C THR A 106 -12.56 14.82 0.76
N GLY A 107 -13.50 14.21 1.49
CA GLY A 107 -14.53 14.92 2.26
C GLY A 107 -14.64 14.37 3.69
N GLN A 108 -14.46 15.19 4.73
CA GLN A 108 -15.62 15.74 5.44
C GLN A 108 -16.95 15.40 4.74
N ILE A 109 -17.77 14.54 5.35
CA ILE A 109 -19.19 14.47 5.01
C ILE A 109 -19.96 14.88 6.27
N PRO A 110 -20.64 16.04 6.22
CA PRO A 110 -22.03 16.01 6.64
C PRO A 110 -22.90 16.57 5.53
N ALA A 111 -23.71 15.71 4.93
CA ALA A 111 -25.14 15.67 5.19
C ALA A 111 -25.74 14.66 4.22
N VAL A 112 -26.23 13.54 4.77
CA VAL A 112 -27.25 12.76 4.11
C VAL A 112 -28.48 13.66 4.02
N GLY A 113 -28.91 13.95 2.79
CA GLY A 113 -30.27 14.38 2.48
C GLY A 113 -31.14 13.18 2.14
#